data_AF-A0A3C0JQH6-F1
#
_entry.id   AF-A0A3C0JQH6-F1
#
_cell.length_a   1.000
_cell.length_b   1.000
_cell.length_c   1.000
_cell.angle_alpha   90.00
_cell.angle_beta   90.00
_cell.angle_gamma   90.00
#
_symmetry.space_group_name_H-M   'P 1'
#
loop_
_entity.id
_entity.type
_entity.pdbx_description
1 polymer ?
#
loop_
_entity_poly.entity_id
_entity_poly.type
_entity_poly.pdbx_seq_one_letter_code
_entity_poly.pdbx_strand_id
1 'polypeptide(L)'
;MLDFGFMGGSMGSVVGEKVATALETAARRDLPMIALVTGGGARVQEGVLALMQMAKTVTAANRLREKELPFIVVLANPSTGQAYASFANLADIIIAEPGSLIGLSPLRTLREVSKTPLPLDAHTAEAHLGHGLLDSVVDREALQPRLSILLQILTAQKHSNGNLKELLKTEIETPESAEPWEAVTIARDAERPLALNYMRAMLDPFVELHGDRLNSDDRSIVGGVGFLSGEPVAIIGQQRRSPVGGERNHVYPDGLRKAHRMIELSTRFKLPLVTLVDTQGADPGLEAEEQGIGNAIAKTLSMMADAPTPIVSVIIGEGGSEGALALGLSDRILMQQFAIYSPITLNNNLGGSYPDHRLDREAAEALMLTAGDCVELGIVDGIVREPQSGSHTNPKEAALALQTSLLKELAGLSKLSQGKLLKQRYQKFRRMGERSNYSHEAVNREVELLRGISTGEPAPGRNGRVQKKRTPEDESSQVPTDSDD
;
A
#
# COMPACT_ATOMS: atom_id res chain seq x y z
N MET A 1 6.18 17.25 -27.05
CA MET A 1 4.91 16.93 -27.71
C MET A 1 5.21 16.25 -29.03
N LEU A 2 4.55 15.12 -29.31
CA LEU A 2 4.45 14.57 -30.67
C LEU A 2 3.16 15.13 -31.27
N ASP A 3 3.26 15.73 -32.45
CA ASP A 3 2.15 16.43 -33.10
C ASP A 3 1.55 15.56 -34.21
N PHE A 4 0.29 15.14 -34.04
CA PHE A 4 -0.43 14.35 -35.02
C PHE A 4 -0.61 15.05 -36.37
N GLY A 5 -0.68 16.40 -36.38
CA GLY A 5 -0.80 17.19 -37.61
C GLY A 5 0.40 17.03 -38.55
N PHE A 6 1.56 16.64 -38.03
CA PHE A 6 2.76 16.40 -38.82
C PHE A 6 2.99 14.90 -39.04
N MET A 7 2.67 14.43 -40.26
CA MET A 7 2.86 13.03 -40.66
C MET A 7 2.23 12.02 -39.68
N GLY A 8 1.05 12.34 -39.14
CA GLY A 8 0.34 11.50 -38.18
C GLY A 8 1.07 11.33 -36.84
N GLY A 9 1.96 12.26 -36.47
CA GLY A 9 2.73 12.20 -35.22
C GLY A 9 3.74 11.04 -35.18
N SER A 10 4.08 10.49 -36.34
CA SER A 10 4.99 9.35 -36.45
C SER A 10 6.42 9.70 -36.04
N MET A 11 7.17 8.74 -35.48
CA MET A 11 8.54 8.97 -35.04
C MET A 11 9.57 8.60 -36.12
N GLY A 12 10.01 9.60 -36.89
CA GLY A 12 11.17 9.49 -37.78
C GLY A 12 12.50 9.80 -37.10
N SER A 13 13.61 9.71 -37.83
CA SER A 13 14.98 9.92 -37.36
C SER A 13 15.16 11.25 -36.64
N VAL A 14 14.61 12.34 -37.20
CA VAL A 14 14.68 13.67 -36.60
C VAL A 14 13.79 13.79 -35.36
N VAL A 15 12.60 13.15 -35.36
CA VAL A 15 11.71 13.16 -34.19
C VAL A 15 12.34 12.37 -33.05
N GLY A 16 12.88 11.18 -33.33
CA GLY A 16 13.62 10.37 -32.37
C GLY A 16 14.80 11.10 -31.76
N GLU A 17 15.58 11.82 -32.59
CA GLU A 17 16.69 12.65 -32.11
C GLU A 17 16.22 13.78 -31.19
N LYS A 18 15.13 14.47 -31.54
CA LYS A 18 14.56 15.53 -30.70
C LYS A 18 14.05 15.00 -29.36
N VAL A 19 13.37 13.86 -29.36
CA VAL A 19 12.88 13.20 -28.14
C VAL A 19 14.05 12.80 -27.25
N ALA A 20 15.07 12.13 -27.82
CA ALA A 20 16.26 11.73 -27.08
C ALA A 20 17.00 12.95 -26.50
N THR A 21 17.23 13.98 -27.31
CA THR A 21 17.87 15.23 -26.87
C THR A 21 17.07 15.90 -25.75
N ALA A 22 15.73 15.90 -25.82
CA ALA A 22 14.89 16.49 -24.77
C ALA A 22 15.04 15.75 -23.44
N LEU A 23 14.96 14.41 -23.46
CA LEU A 23 15.17 13.56 -22.28
C LEU A 23 16.56 13.75 -21.67
N GLU A 24 17.61 13.75 -22.49
CA GLU A 24 18.98 13.96 -22.03
C GLU A 24 19.23 15.40 -21.56
N THR A 25 18.54 16.39 -22.13
CA THR A 25 18.63 17.77 -21.67
C THR A 25 17.96 17.93 -20.30
N ALA A 26 16.80 17.29 -20.10
CA ALA A 26 16.15 17.23 -18.79
C ALA A 26 17.07 16.57 -17.75
N ALA A 27 17.67 15.43 -18.10
CA ALA A 27 18.63 14.72 -17.24
C ALA A 27 19.90 15.54 -16.92
N ARG A 28 20.41 16.34 -17.86
CA ARG A 28 21.59 17.21 -17.64
C ARG A 28 21.28 18.47 -16.83
N ARG A 29 20.02 18.91 -16.84
CA ARG A 29 19.57 20.13 -16.16
C ARG A 29 18.82 19.84 -14.86
N ASP A 30 18.75 18.57 -14.46
CA ASP A 30 18.01 18.11 -13.28
C ASP A 30 16.54 18.56 -13.29
N LEU A 31 15.89 18.45 -14.45
CA LEU A 31 14.49 18.85 -14.64
C LEU A 31 13.58 17.63 -14.79
N PRO A 32 12.37 17.64 -14.18
CA PRO A 32 11.35 16.67 -14.48
C PRO A 32 10.89 16.81 -15.95
N MET A 33 10.41 15.72 -16.54
CA MET A 33 9.97 15.68 -17.94
C MET A 33 8.49 15.32 -18.04
N ILE A 34 7.78 16.04 -18.92
CA ILE A 34 6.44 15.67 -19.35
C ILE A 34 6.43 15.47 -20.87
N ALA A 35 5.93 14.33 -21.33
CA ALA A 35 5.73 14.06 -22.74
C ALA A 35 4.24 13.92 -23.07
N LEU A 36 3.72 14.85 -23.87
CA LEU A 36 2.44 14.70 -24.56
C LEU A 36 2.66 13.90 -25.85
N VAL A 37 2.05 12.73 -25.94
CA VAL A 37 2.16 11.82 -27.08
C VAL A 37 0.86 11.87 -27.87
N THR A 38 0.97 12.17 -29.16
CA THR A 38 -0.12 12.05 -30.12
C THR A 38 0.50 11.57 -31.43
N GLY A 39 0.23 10.32 -31.82
CA GLY A 39 0.85 9.69 -32.96
C GLY A 39 0.22 8.35 -33.31
N GLY A 40 0.03 8.12 -34.61
CA GLY A 40 -0.58 6.90 -35.18
C GLY A 40 0.41 5.77 -35.49
N GLY A 41 1.70 5.92 -35.15
CA GLY A 41 2.69 4.85 -35.22
C GLY A 41 3.97 5.16 -36.00
N ALA A 42 4.48 4.16 -36.72
CA ALA A 42 5.81 4.21 -37.32
C ALA A 42 5.89 5.13 -38.55
N ARG A 43 7.03 5.83 -38.71
CA ARG A 43 7.29 6.60 -39.92
C ARG A 43 7.87 5.71 -41.02
N VAL A 44 6.98 4.97 -41.69
CA VAL A 44 7.34 3.98 -42.72
C VAL A 44 8.16 4.59 -43.86
N GLN A 45 7.98 5.88 -44.16
CA GLN A 45 8.73 6.62 -45.18
C GLN A 45 10.24 6.67 -44.90
N GLU A 46 10.66 6.50 -43.65
CA GLU A 46 12.07 6.44 -43.25
C GLU A 46 12.55 5.00 -42.99
N GLY A 47 11.72 4.00 -43.28
CA GLY A 47 12.07 2.58 -43.21
C GLY A 47 12.59 2.12 -41.85
N VAL A 48 13.64 1.29 -41.87
CA VAL A 48 14.23 0.69 -40.65
C VAL A 48 14.84 1.75 -39.73
N LEU A 49 15.25 2.92 -40.25
CA LEU A 49 15.79 3.99 -39.42
C LEU A 49 14.73 4.57 -38.48
N ALA A 50 13.46 4.65 -38.90
CA ALA A 50 12.37 5.04 -38.00
C ALA A 50 12.21 4.04 -36.85
N LEU A 51 12.31 2.74 -37.12
CA LEU A 51 12.24 1.70 -36.08
C LEU A 51 13.36 1.85 -35.04
N MET A 52 14.58 2.14 -35.49
CA MET A 52 15.74 2.34 -34.60
C MET A 52 15.58 3.53 -33.64
N GLN A 53 14.64 4.44 -33.91
CA GLN A 53 14.37 5.55 -32.98
C GLN A 53 13.76 5.07 -31.66
N MET A 54 13.06 3.93 -31.63
CA MET A 54 12.58 3.34 -30.38
C MET A 54 13.75 3.06 -29.42
N ALA A 55 14.78 2.37 -29.91
CA ALA A 55 15.98 2.07 -29.13
C ALA A 55 16.71 3.34 -28.67
N LYS A 56 16.81 4.34 -29.55
CA LYS A 56 17.40 5.64 -29.23
C LYS A 56 16.65 6.32 -28.07
N THR A 57 15.33 6.43 -28.17
CA THR A 57 14.53 7.12 -27.15
C THR A 57 14.45 6.37 -25.82
N VAL A 58 14.44 5.02 -25.85
CA VAL A 58 14.52 4.19 -24.63
C VAL A 58 15.84 4.41 -23.92
N THR A 59 16.96 4.44 -24.66
CA THR A 59 18.28 4.68 -24.07
C THR A 59 18.34 6.06 -23.40
N ALA A 60 17.76 7.09 -24.03
CA ALA A 60 17.67 8.42 -23.44
C ALA A 60 16.73 8.50 -22.22
N ALA A 61 15.59 7.78 -22.25
CA ALA A 61 14.67 7.70 -21.12
C ALA A 61 15.31 7.02 -19.90
N ASN A 62 16.13 5.98 -20.12
CA ASN A 62 16.87 5.33 -19.05
C ASN A 62 17.88 6.27 -18.40
N ARG A 63 18.54 7.16 -19.15
CA ARG A 63 19.43 8.20 -18.58
C ARG A 63 18.68 9.19 -17.70
N LEU A 64 17.44 9.54 -18.04
CA LEU A 64 16.59 10.36 -17.18
C LEU A 64 16.23 9.60 -15.90
N ARG A 65 15.88 8.31 -16.02
CA ARG A 65 15.56 7.43 -14.88
C ARG A 65 16.74 7.26 -13.92
N GLU A 66 17.96 7.11 -14.42
CA GLU A 66 19.21 7.04 -13.64
C GLU A 66 19.46 8.30 -12.80
N LYS A 67 18.91 9.45 -13.21
CA LYS A 67 18.96 10.70 -12.45
C LYS A 67 17.89 10.81 -11.36
N GLU A 68 17.04 9.80 -11.21
CA GLU A 68 15.91 9.82 -10.27
C GLU A 68 14.94 11.00 -10.52
N LEU A 69 14.82 11.46 -11.78
CA LEU A 69 13.96 12.58 -12.16
C LEU A 69 12.57 12.10 -12.59
N PRO A 70 11.49 12.79 -12.19
CA PRO A 70 10.14 12.42 -12.60
C PRO A 70 9.93 12.47 -14.10
N PHE A 71 9.35 11.42 -14.65
CA PHE A 71 8.90 11.36 -16.03
C PHE A 71 7.41 11.01 -16.11
N ILE A 72 6.61 11.93 -16.62
CA ILE A 72 5.16 11.76 -16.80
C ILE A 72 4.82 11.76 -18.29
N VAL A 73 3.95 10.86 -18.71
CA VAL A 73 3.43 10.80 -20.07
C VAL A 73 1.94 11.04 -20.09
N VAL A 74 1.50 11.85 -21.04
CA VAL A 74 0.08 12.03 -21.40
C VAL A 74 -0.14 11.41 -22.77
N LEU A 75 -0.95 10.36 -22.82
CA LEU A 75 -1.37 9.69 -24.04
C LEU A 75 -2.66 10.34 -24.54
N ALA A 76 -2.53 11.16 -25.59
CA ALA A 76 -3.66 11.77 -26.28
C ALA A 76 -4.11 10.91 -27.47
N ASN A 77 -5.15 11.35 -28.18
CA ASN A 77 -5.75 10.56 -29.24
C ASN A 77 -5.16 10.86 -30.65
N PRO A 78 -4.69 9.85 -31.40
CA PRO A 78 -4.30 8.50 -30.96
C PRO A 78 -2.89 8.48 -30.36
N SER A 79 -2.56 7.46 -29.59
CA SER A 79 -1.21 7.18 -29.08
C SER A 79 -0.84 5.72 -29.33
N THR A 80 -0.42 5.43 -30.56
CA THR A 80 -0.10 4.06 -30.98
C THR A 80 1.32 3.89 -31.53
N GLY A 81 1.73 2.63 -31.70
CA GLY A 81 2.97 2.26 -32.38
C GLY A 81 4.24 2.62 -31.61
N GLN A 82 5.22 3.17 -32.31
CA GLN A 82 6.59 3.28 -31.82
C GLN A 82 6.72 4.09 -30.53
N ALA A 83 6.03 5.22 -30.42
CA ALA A 83 6.11 6.05 -29.21
C ALA A 83 5.57 5.31 -27.99
N TYR A 84 4.36 4.72 -28.11
CA TYR A 84 3.74 3.89 -27.07
C TYR A 84 4.65 2.72 -26.65
N ALA A 85 5.12 1.93 -27.62
CA ALA A 85 5.95 0.75 -27.39
C ALA A 85 7.44 1.06 -27.09
N SER A 86 7.77 2.31 -26.74
CA SER A 86 9.13 2.71 -26.38
C SER A 86 9.12 3.63 -25.16
N PHE A 87 9.63 4.86 -25.28
CA PHE A 87 9.83 5.77 -24.16
C PHE A 87 8.52 6.13 -23.43
N ALA A 88 7.37 6.16 -24.12
CA ALA A 88 6.12 6.56 -23.49
C ALA A 88 5.70 5.62 -22.36
N ASN A 89 5.86 4.30 -22.55
CA ASN A 89 5.53 3.30 -21.54
C ASN A 89 6.62 3.09 -20.47
N LEU A 90 7.72 3.86 -20.51
CA LEU A 90 8.75 3.87 -19.48
C LEU A 90 8.57 4.98 -18.44
N ALA A 91 7.53 5.80 -18.58
CA ALA A 91 7.22 6.87 -17.63
C ALA A 91 6.81 6.33 -16.27
N ASP A 92 7.10 7.11 -15.23
CA ASP A 92 6.72 6.79 -13.85
C ASP A 92 5.21 6.87 -13.66
N ILE A 93 4.59 7.85 -14.32
CA ILE A 93 3.14 8.03 -14.39
C ILE A 93 2.67 8.16 -15.84
N ILE A 94 1.63 7.41 -16.20
CA ILE A 94 0.96 7.47 -17.51
C ILE A 94 -0.50 7.86 -17.33
N ILE A 95 -0.85 9.00 -17.89
CA ILE A 95 -2.20 9.53 -17.95
C ILE A 95 -2.69 9.43 -19.40
N ALA A 96 -3.98 9.16 -19.60
CA ALA A 96 -4.60 9.23 -20.91
C ALA A 96 -5.79 10.20 -20.94
N GLU A 97 -6.08 10.76 -22.10
CA GLU A 97 -7.33 11.50 -22.32
C GLU A 97 -8.50 10.52 -22.60
N PRO A 98 -9.73 10.81 -22.14
CA PRO A 98 -10.89 9.96 -22.36
C PRO A 98 -11.10 9.56 -23.81
N GLY A 99 -11.44 8.29 -24.05
CA GLY A 99 -11.70 7.74 -25.37
C GLY A 99 -10.49 7.70 -26.33
N SER A 100 -9.28 8.04 -25.86
CA SER A 100 -8.07 7.99 -26.71
C SER A 100 -7.79 6.56 -27.17
N LEU A 101 -7.43 6.41 -28.44
CA LEU A 101 -6.99 5.12 -28.99
C LEU A 101 -5.51 4.90 -28.69
N ILE A 102 -5.23 3.92 -27.84
CA ILE A 102 -3.90 3.60 -27.31
C ILE A 102 -3.53 2.18 -27.69
N GLY A 103 -2.25 1.89 -27.89
CA GLY A 103 -1.76 0.51 -28.04
C GLY A 103 -0.63 0.35 -29.05
N LEU A 104 -0.04 -0.84 -29.13
CA LEU A 104 1.05 -1.10 -30.08
C LEU A 104 0.58 -0.96 -31.54
N SER A 105 -0.49 -1.66 -31.90
CA SER A 105 -1.03 -1.64 -33.26
C SER A 105 -2.20 -0.66 -33.38
N PRO A 106 -2.38 0.01 -34.52
CA PRO A 106 -3.62 0.74 -34.79
C PRO A 106 -4.83 -0.21 -34.73
N LEU A 107 -5.97 0.30 -34.26
CA LEU A 107 -7.19 -0.49 -34.08
C LEU A 107 -7.66 -1.19 -35.38
N ARG A 108 -7.43 -0.58 -36.55
CA ARG A 108 -7.73 -1.20 -37.86
C ARG A 108 -6.99 -2.53 -38.04
N THR A 109 -5.69 -2.55 -37.75
CA THR A 109 -4.85 -3.75 -37.90
C THR A 109 -5.34 -4.87 -37.00
N LEU A 110 -5.78 -4.56 -35.78
CA LEU A 110 -6.33 -5.58 -34.89
C LEU A 110 -7.66 -6.14 -35.38
N ARG A 111 -8.51 -5.32 -36.00
CA ARG A 111 -9.77 -5.80 -36.60
C ARG A 111 -9.52 -6.74 -37.77
N GLU A 112 -8.45 -6.53 -38.53
CA GLU A 112 -8.08 -7.39 -39.66
C GLU A 112 -7.50 -8.74 -39.21
N VAL A 113 -6.75 -8.77 -38.11
CA VAL A 113 -6.09 -9.99 -37.60
C VAL A 113 -7.01 -10.79 -36.66
N SER A 114 -7.96 -10.12 -35.99
CA SER A 114 -8.86 -10.77 -35.03
C SER A 114 -9.82 -11.73 -35.74
N LYS A 115 -9.92 -12.95 -35.21
CA LYS A 115 -10.89 -13.97 -35.69
C LYS A 115 -12.30 -13.73 -35.15
N THR A 116 -12.44 -12.89 -34.14
CA THR A 116 -13.70 -12.54 -33.48
C THR A 116 -13.90 -11.03 -33.48
N PRO A 117 -15.14 -10.53 -33.42
CA PRO A 117 -15.41 -9.11 -33.24
C PRO A 117 -14.69 -8.58 -31.99
N LEU A 118 -14.03 -7.43 -32.13
CA LEU A 118 -13.40 -6.78 -31.00
C LEU A 118 -14.47 -6.16 -30.08
N PRO A 119 -14.22 -6.08 -28.76
CA PRO A 119 -15.02 -5.28 -27.84
C PRO A 119 -15.18 -3.83 -28.33
N LEU A 120 -16.27 -3.18 -27.94
CA LEU A 120 -16.57 -1.79 -28.36
C LEU A 120 -15.54 -0.79 -27.82
N ASP A 121 -15.02 -1.07 -26.63
CA ASP A 121 -14.00 -0.31 -25.92
C ASP A 121 -12.57 -0.77 -26.25
N ALA A 122 -12.39 -1.67 -27.22
CA ALA A 122 -11.06 -2.12 -27.61
C ALA A 122 -10.16 -0.92 -27.96
N HIS A 123 -8.97 -0.89 -27.36
CA HIS A 123 -7.96 0.17 -27.49
C HIS A 123 -8.28 1.51 -26.84
N THR A 124 -9.40 1.68 -26.16
CA THR A 124 -9.67 2.95 -25.47
C THR A 124 -8.76 3.13 -24.25
N ALA A 125 -8.63 4.37 -23.80
CA ALA A 125 -7.94 4.72 -22.57
C ALA A 125 -8.55 4.03 -21.35
N GLU A 126 -9.88 3.92 -21.31
CA GLU A 126 -10.64 3.26 -20.25
C GLU A 126 -10.37 1.76 -20.23
N ALA A 127 -10.31 1.11 -21.40
CA ALA A 127 -9.94 -0.29 -21.48
C ALA A 127 -8.48 -0.51 -21.01
N HIS A 128 -7.54 0.37 -21.38
CA HIS A 128 -6.17 0.29 -20.89
C HIS A 128 -6.06 0.49 -19.38
N LEU A 129 -6.85 1.41 -18.80
CA LEU A 129 -6.95 1.59 -17.35
C LEU A 129 -7.47 0.32 -16.68
N GLY A 130 -8.56 -0.27 -17.20
CA GLY A 130 -9.16 -1.49 -16.65
C GLY A 130 -8.25 -2.71 -16.70
N HIS A 131 -7.35 -2.79 -17.69
CA HIS A 131 -6.30 -3.80 -17.76
C HIS A 131 -4.98 -3.37 -17.08
N GLY A 132 -5.02 -2.31 -16.26
CA GLY A 132 -3.86 -1.87 -15.48
C GLY A 132 -2.65 -1.41 -16.29
N LEU A 133 -2.84 -0.96 -17.53
CA LEU A 133 -1.76 -0.55 -18.43
C LEU A 133 -1.42 0.94 -18.31
N LEU A 134 -2.25 1.74 -17.65
CA LEU A 134 -2.03 3.17 -17.36
C LEU A 134 -2.58 3.55 -15.97
N ASP A 135 -2.17 4.71 -15.43
CA ASP A 135 -2.54 5.07 -14.05
C ASP A 135 -3.88 5.81 -13.95
N SER A 136 -4.25 6.63 -14.93
CA SER A 136 -5.51 7.37 -14.88
C SER A 136 -5.97 7.88 -16.23
N VAL A 137 -7.28 8.06 -16.36
CA VAL A 137 -7.92 8.77 -17.46
C VAL A 137 -8.39 10.13 -16.94
N VAL A 138 -7.97 11.21 -17.59
CA VAL A 138 -8.18 12.58 -17.10
C VAL A 138 -8.63 13.48 -18.25
N ASP A 139 -9.74 14.20 -18.04
CA ASP A 139 -10.24 15.20 -18.97
C ASP A 139 -9.21 16.30 -19.25
N ARG A 140 -9.20 16.81 -20.49
CA ARG A 140 -8.24 17.82 -20.93
C ARG A 140 -8.20 19.06 -20.04
N GLU A 141 -9.35 19.49 -19.54
CA GLU A 141 -9.50 20.65 -18.67
C GLU A 141 -8.84 20.43 -17.29
N ALA A 142 -8.79 19.18 -16.83
CA ALA A 142 -8.20 18.79 -15.55
C ALA A 142 -6.72 18.36 -15.66
N LEU A 143 -6.17 18.21 -16.88
CA LEU A 143 -4.79 17.76 -17.09
C LEU A 143 -3.76 18.71 -16.46
N GLN A 144 -3.87 20.02 -16.70
CA GLN A 144 -2.86 20.95 -16.17
C GLN A 144 -2.83 20.95 -14.63
N PRO A 145 -3.97 21.08 -13.92
CA PRO A 145 -3.98 20.97 -12.46
C PRO A 145 -3.42 19.64 -11.98
N ARG A 146 -3.81 18.52 -12.62
CA ARG A 146 -3.33 17.17 -12.27
C ARG A 146 -1.82 17.05 -12.41
N LEU A 147 -1.26 17.50 -13.55
CA LEU A 147 0.18 17.46 -13.80
C LEU A 147 0.94 18.37 -12.83
N SER A 148 0.39 19.53 -12.48
CA SER A 148 0.98 20.43 -11.48
C SER A 148 1.09 19.75 -10.12
N ILE A 149 0.00 19.14 -9.64
CA ILE A 149 -0.04 18.41 -8.37
C ILE A 149 0.97 17.27 -8.38
N LEU A 150 0.96 16.44 -9.43
CA LEU A 150 1.90 15.32 -9.55
C LEU A 150 3.36 15.79 -9.55
N LEU A 151 3.69 16.85 -10.29
CA LEU A 151 5.04 17.39 -10.28
C LEU A 151 5.43 17.91 -8.89
N GLN A 152 4.56 18.62 -8.19
CA GLN A 152 4.84 19.09 -6.83
C GLN A 152 5.15 17.92 -5.89
N ILE A 153 4.33 16.85 -5.95
CA ILE A 153 4.53 15.66 -5.12
C ILE A 153 5.81 14.92 -5.50
N LEU A 154 6.01 14.58 -6.78
CA LEU A 154 7.16 13.81 -7.25
C LEU A 154 8.49 14.57 -7.16
N THR A 155 8.45 15.90 -7.04
CA THR A 155 9.63 16.72 -6.73
C THR A 155 9.75 17.06 -5.24
N ALA A 156 8.99 16.36 -4.39
CA ALA A 156 8.98 16.47 -2.93
C ALA A 156 8.82 17.91 -2.41
N GLN A 157 8.04 18.74 -3.12
CA GLN A 157 7.72 20.10 -2.68
C GLN A 157 6.80 20.06 -1.48
N LYS A 158 7.20 20.73 -0.40
CA LYS A 158 6.36 20.85 0.80
C LYS A 158 5.45 22.06 0.70
N HIS A 159 4.24 21.91 1.20
CA HIS A 159 3.30 23.02 1.35
C HIS A 159 3.25 23.47 2.81
N SER A 160 3.21 24.79 3.01
CA SER A 160 2.98 25.35 4.34
C SER A 160 1.53 25.12 4.73
N ASN A 161 1.28 24.13 5.59
CA ASN A 161 -0.01 23.93 6.24
C ASN A 161 0.03 24.46 7.68
N GLY A 162 -0.90 25.36 8.02
CA GLY A 162 -0.98 25.97 9.35
C GLY A 162 -1.18 24.96 10.48
N ASN A 163 -1.85 23.84 10.18
CA ASN A 163 -2.25 22.87 11.20
C ASN A 163 -1.15 21.83 11.52
N LEU A 164 -0.11 21.70 10.68
CA LEU A 164 0.95 20.69 10.88
C LEU A 164 1.64 20.84 12.24
N LYS A 165 1.96 22.08 12.64
CA LYS A 165 2.61 22.36 13.93
C LYS A 165 1.72 22.03 15.13
N GLU A 166 0.41 22.17 14.96
CA GLU A 166 -0.57 21.86 16.00
C GLU A 166 -0.72 20.34 16.14
N LEU A 167 -0.92 19.63 15.04
CA LEU A 167 -1.02 18.17 15.01
C LEU A 167 0.23 17.49 15.58
N LEU A 168 1.43 18.02 15.32
CA LEU A 168 2.67 17.48 15.89
C LEU A 168 2.77 17.67 17.42
N LYS A 169 2.05 18.66 17.99
CA LYS A 169 2.02 18.93 19.43
C LYS A 169 0.91 18.18 20.17
N THR A 170 -0.16 17.80 19.48
CA THR A 170 -1.28 17.02 20.04
C THR A 170 -0.74 15.79 20.76
N GLU A 171 -1.08 15.55 22.01
CA GLU A 171 -0.64 14.32 22.70
C GLU A 171 -1.37 13.10 22.13
N ILE A 172 -0.65 11.99 21.94
CA ILE A 172 -1.29 10.72 21.55
C ILE A 172 -1.65 10.01 22.84
N GLU A 173 -2.94 9.89 23.11
CA GLU A 173 -3.43 9.07 24.21
C GLU A 173 -3.20 7.59 23.92
N THR A 174 -2.72 6.86 24.92
CA THR A 174 -2.62 5.40 24.84
C THR A 174 -4.00 4.81 25.14
N PRO A 175 -4.66 4.14 24.19
CA PRO A 175 -5.96 3.53 24.44
C PRO A 175 -5.84 2.28 25.31
N GLU A 176 -6.94 1.90 25.95
CA GLU A 176 -7.06 0.60 26.60
C GLU A 176 -7.11 -0.52 25.56
N SER A 177 -6.55 -1.68 25.92
CA SER A 177 -6.59 -2.87 25.06
C SER A 177 -8.03 -3.36 24.93
N ALA A 178 -8.47 -3.60 23.68
CA ALA A 178 -9.74 -4.23 23.41
C ALA A 178 -9.75 -5.68 23.89
N GLU A 179 -10.94 -6.20 24.21
CA GLU A 179 -11.13 -7.63 24.45
C GLU A 179 -10.95 -8.40 23.11
N PRO A 180 -10.31 -9.59 23.08
CA PRO A 180 -9.95 -10.24 21.82
C PRO A 180 -11.11 -10.51 20.87
N TRP A 181 -12.25 -10.97 21.38
CA TRP A 181 -13.43 -11.25 20.57
C TRP A 181 -14.12 -9.97 20.09
N GLU A 182 -14.16 -8.94 20.93
CA GLU A 182 -14.60 -7.60 20.55
C GLU A 182 -13.76 -7.05 19.40
N ALA A 183 -12.42 -7.15 19.51
CA ALA A 183 -11.50 -6.73 18.46
C ALA A 183 -11.75 -7.50 17.15
N VAL A 184 -11.89 -8.84 17.19
CA VAL A 184 -12.20 -9.63 15.99
C VAL A 184 -13.51 -9.19 15.34
N THR A 185 -14.55 -8.97 16.15
CA THR A 185 -15.87 -8.56 15.66
C THR A 185 -15.83 -7.19 15.01
N ILE A 186 -15.22 -6.19 15.68
CA ILE A 186 -15.13 -4.82 15.18
C ILE A 186 -14.16 -4.71 14.00
N ALA A 187 -13.05 -5.45 14.01
CA ALA A 187 -12.13 -5.53 12.87
C ALA A 187 -12.90 -5.98 11.63
N ARG A 188 -13.81 -6.94 11.78
CA ARG A 188 -14.60 -7.59 10.71
C ARG A 188 -15.92 -6.91 10.36
N ASP A 189 -16.22 -5.78 11.00
CA ASP A 189 -17.42 -5.01 10.69
C ASP A 189 -17.44 -4.58 9.22
N ALA A 190 -18.58 -4.75 8.55
CA ALA A 190 -18.76 -4.43 7.14
C ALA A 190 -18.70 -2.91 6.85
N GLU A 191 -19.03 -2.09 7.85
CA GLU A 191 -19.00 -0.62 7.78
C GLU A 191 -17.66 -0.06 8.26
N ARG A 192 -16.69 -0.92 8.63
CA ARG A 192 -15.34 -0.47 8.96
C ARG A 192 -14.73 0.27 7.76
N PRO A 193 -14.19 1.49 7.94
CA PRO A 193 -13.67 2.28 6.82
C PRO A 193 -12.54 1.55 6.11
N LEU A 194 -12.64 1.45 4.78
CA LEU A 194 -11.60 0.84 3.97
C LEU A 194 -10.40 1.79 3.82
N ALA A 195 -9.25 1.25 3.39
CA ALA A 195 -8.04 2.05 3.20
C ALA A 195 -8.26 3.30 2.31
N LEU A 196 -9.08 3.20 1.25
CA LEU A 196 -9.35 4.34 0.37
C LEU A 196 -10.16 5.46 1.07
N ASN A 197 -11.00 5.13 2.06
CA ASN A 197 -11.68 6.13 2.89
C ASN A 197 -10.66 6.93 3.71
N TYR A 198 -9.70 6.25 4.33
CA TYR A 198 -8.60 6.91 5.06
C TYR A 198 -7.73 7.76 4.12
N MET A 199 -7.33 7.23 2.95
CA MET A 199 -6.52 7.99 1.99
C MET A 199 -7.20 9.30 1.58
N ARG A 200 -8.48 9.25 1.20
CA ARG A 200 -9.26 10.43 0.79
C ARG A 200 -9.52 11.42 1.92
N ALA A 201 -9.58 10.95 3.16
CA ALA A 201 -9.76 11.81 4.33
C ALA A 201 -8.47 12.49 4.78
N MET A 202 -7.32 11.81 4.63
CA MET A 202 -6.04 12.28 5.16
C MET A 202 -5.18 13.03 4.14
N LEU A 203 -5.32 12.73 2.84
CA LEU A 203 -4.50 13.31 1.77
C LEU A 203 -5.29 14.33 0.96
N ASP A 204 -4.74 15.52 0.79
CA ASP A 204 -5.38 16.62 0.04
C ASP A 204 -4.43 17.30 -0.95
N PRO A 205 -4.60 17.10 -2.27
CA PRO A 205 -5.42 16.06 -2.90
C PRO A 205 -4.75 14.67 -2.81
N PHE A 206 -5.58 13.62 -2.89
CA PHE A 206 -5.14 12.26 -3.20
C PHE A 206 -5.20 11.99 -4.71
N VAL A 207 -4.12 11.44 -5.27
CA VAL A 207 -4.02 11.00 -6.66
C VAL A 207 -3.78 9.49 -6.68
N GLU A 208 -4.84 8.73 -6.97
CA GLU A 208 -4.79 7.27 -7.12
C GLU A 208 -3.98 6.87 -8.36
N LEU A 209 -3.18 5.81 -8.25
CA LEU A 209 -2.38 5.25 -9.33
C LEU A 209 -2.76 3.79 -9.55
N HIS A 210 -3.17 3.47 -10.77
CA HIS A 210 -3.71 2.15 -11.13
C HIS A 210 -2.70 1.26 -11.86
N GLY A 211 -2.96 -0.04 -11.79
CA GLY A 211 -2.39 -1.05 -12.66
C GLY A 211 -1.00 -1.57 -12.31
N ASP A 212 -0.73 -2.81 -12.69
CA ASP A 212 0.58 -3.45 -12.57
C ASP A 212 1.49 -3.22 -13.80
N ARG A 213 0.95 -2.60 -14.86
CA ARG A 213 1.58 -2.36 -16.18
C ARG A 213 1.88 -3.61 -16.99
N LEU A 214 1.25 -4.72 -16.64
CA LEU A 214 1.33 -5.96 -17.41
C LEU A 214 -0.03 -6.30 -18.01
N ASN A 215 -1.06 -6.46 -17.18
CA ASN A 215 -2.38 -6.88 -17.63
C ASN A 215 -3.53 -6.71 -16.62
N SER A 216 -3.28 -6.18 -15.42
CA SER A 216 -4.31 -6.14 -14.38
C SER A 216 -4.21 -4.93 -13.45
N ASP A 217 -5.35 -4.52 -12.92
CA ASP A 217 -5.48 -3.58 -11.82
C ASP A 217 -6.26 -4.21 -10.66
N ASP A 218 -5.56 -4.99 -9.83
CA ASP A 218 -6.16 -5.66 -8.68
C ASP A 218 -6.71 -4.63 -7.68
N ARG A 219 -8.00 -4.75 -7.36
CA ARG A 219 -8.72 -3.84 -6.46
C ARG A 219 -8.47 -4.13 -4.98
N SER A 220 -7.88 -5.28 -4.63
CA SER A 220 -7.53 -5.61 -3.24
C SER A 220 -6.39 -4.73 -2.72
N ILE A 221 -5.53 -4.24 -3.62
CA ILE A 221 -4.48 -3.26 -3.34
C ILE A 221 -4.86 -1.95 -4.01
N VAL A 222 -4.82 -0.84 -3.29
CA VAL A 222 -4.99 0.51 -3.81
C VAL A 222 -3.82 1.37 -3.39
N GLY A 223 -3.63 2.51 -4.05
CA GLY A 223 -2.61 3.44 -3.60
C GLY A 223 -2.37 4.56 -4.58
N GLY A 224 -1.42 5.41 -4.23
CA GLY A 224 -1.12 6.59 -5.00
C GLY A 224 -0.27 7.57 -4.21
N VAL A 225 -0.40 8.85 -4.54
CA VAL A 225 0.39 9.92 -3.97
C VAL A 225 -0.50 11.09 -3.55
N GLY A 226 -0.06 11.89 -2.59
CA GLY A 226 -0.80 13.08 -2.15
C GLY A 226 -0.07 13.85 -1.06
N PHE A 227 -0.73 14.85 -0.49
CA PHE A 227 -0.18 15.62 0.63
C PHE A 227 -0.84 15.25 1.95
N LEU A 228 -0.04 14.76 2.89
CA LEU A 228 -0.43 14.55 4.27
C LEU A 228 -0.10 15.80 5.08
N SER A 229 -1.10 16.66 5.33
CA SER A 229 -0.89 17.96 6.01
C SER A 229 0.24 18.82 5.40
N GLY A 230 0.32 18.84 4.06
CA GLY A 230 1.32 19.59 3.30
C GLY A 230 2.64 18.86 3.05
N GLU A 231 2.83 17.66 3.60
CA GLU A 231 3.99 16.80 3.31
C GLU A 231 3.66 15.83 2.18
N PRO A 232 4.43 15.78 1.08
CA PRO A 232 4.20 14.84 -0.01
C PRO A 232 4.52 13.41 0.44
N VAL A 233 3.59 12.48 0.22
CA VAL A 233 3.73 11.07 0.61
C VAL A 233 3.25 10.14 -0.51
N ALA A 234 3.83 8.94 -0.53
CA ALA A 234 3.25 7.80 -1.24
C ALA A 234 2.46 6.94 -0.24
N ILE A 235 1.34 6.38 -0.67
CA ILE A 235 0.50 5.55 0.20
C ILE A 235 0.00 4.31 -0.54
N ILE A 236 0.03 3.16 0.12
CA ILE A 236 -0.47 1.87 -0.36
C ILE A 236 -1.48 1.34 0.65
N GLY A 237 -2.57 0.75 0.20
CA GLY A 237 -3.62 0.20 1.06
C GLY A 237 -4.03 -1.18 0.60
N GLN A 238 -4.08 -2.12 1.53
CA GLN A 238 -4.90 -3.32 1.39
C GLN A 238 -6.32 -2.97 1.79
N GLN A 239 -7.29 -3.40 0.98
CA GLN A 239 -8.70 -3.24 1.29
C GLN A 239 -9.35 -4.60 1.38
N ARG A 240 -9.94 -4.88 2.55
CA ARG A 240 -10.80 -6.04 2.68
C ARG A 240 -12.01 -5.85 1.78
N ARG A 241 -12.39 -6.91 1.09
CA ARG A 241 -13.60 -6.94 0.26
C ARG A 241 -14.53 -8.05 0.72
N SER A 242 -15.83 -7.79 0.60
CA SER A 242 -16.85 -8.77 0.93
C SER A 242 -16.90 -9.86 -0.16
N PRO A 243 -17.07 -11.14 0.20
CA PRO A 243 -17.17 -12.23 -0.76
C PRO A 243 -18.36 -12.17 -1.72
N VAL A 244 -19.27 -11.22 -1.54
CA VAL A 244 -20.45 -11.06 -2.38
C VAL A 244 -20.07 -10.53 -3.76
N GLY A 245 -20.33 -11.32 -4.80
CA GLY A 245 -20.23 -10.86 -6.20
C GLY A 245 -19.08 -11.44 -7.03
N GLY A 246 -18.36 -12.46 -6.53
CA GLY A 246 -17.28 -13.12 -7.29
C GLY A 246 -16.04 -12.25 -7.49
N GLU A 247 -15.94 -11.13 -6.77
CA GLU A 247 -14.76 -10.27 -6.78
C GLU A 247 -13.63 -10.90 -5.95
N ARG A 248 -12.38 -10.67 -6.36
CA ARG A 248 -11.19 -11.11 -5.61
C ARG A 248 -11.14 -10.36 -4.27
N ASN A 249 -11.10 -11.10 -3.16
CA ASN A 249 -11.14 -10.57 -1.79
C ASN A 249 -9.80 -10.67 -1.06
N HIS A 250 -8.85 -11.37 -1.66
CA HIS A 250 -7.50 -11.57 -1.15
C HIS A 250 -6.50 -10.88 -2.05
N VAL A 251 -5.30 -10.69 -1.52
CA VAL A 251 -4.18 -10.12 -2.26
C VAL A 251 -3.75 -11.10 -3.35
N TYR A 252 -3.72 -10.63 -4.60
CA TYR A 252 -3.20 -11.37 -5.75
C TYR A 252 -1.80 -10.88 -6.17
N PRO A 253 -1.07 -11.65 -7.02
CA PRO A 253 0.27 -11.27 -7.46
C PRO A 253 0.32 -9.94 -8.22
N ASP A 254 -0.70 -9.63 -9.03
CA ASP A 254 -0.85 -8.36 -9.75
C ASP A 254 -1.04 -7.16 -8.80
N GLY A 255 -1.81 -7.32 -7.72
CA GLY A 255 -1.92 -6.31 -6.67
C GLY A 255 -0.59 -6.00 -6.01
N LEU A 256 0.21 -7.02 -5.70
CA LEU A 256 1.56 -6.82 -5.20
C LEU A 256 2.47 -6.20 -6.27
N ARG A 257 2.40 -6.59 -7.55
CA ARG A 257 3.12 -5.91 -8.66
C ARG A 257 2.79 -4.43 -8.75
N LYS A 258 1.53 -4.04 -8.57
CA LYS A 258 1.13 -2.64 -8.42
C LYS A 258 1.79 -1.98 -7.19
N ALA A 259 1.83 -2.66 -6.04
CA ALA A 259 2.55 -2.16 -4.86
C ALA A 259 4.06 -1.97 -5.12
N HIS A 260 4.72 -2.90 -5.83
CA HIS A 260 6.14 -2.76 -6.20
C HIS A 260 6.40 -1.46 -6.95
N ARG A 261 5.52 -1.08 -7.90
CA ARG A 261 5.63 0.19 -8.62
C ARG A 261 5.58 1.40 -7.68
N MET A 262 4.68 1.39 -6.71
CA MET A 262 4.54 2.47 -5.73
C MET A 262 5.72 2.53 -4.76
N ILE A 263 6.24 1.39 -4.32
CA ILE A 263 7.45 1.32 -3.50
C ILE A 263 8.66 1.88 -4.27
N GLU A 264 8.83 1.49 -5.54
CA GLU A 264 9.90 2.01 -6.39
C GLU A 264 9.77 3.53 -6.59
N LEU A 265 8.57 4.01 -6.89
CA LEU A 265 8.26 5.43 -7.04
C LEU A 265 8.59 6.21 -5.77
N SER A 266 8.16 5.72 -4.61
CA SER A 266 8.43 6.37 -3.31
C SER A 266 9.94 6.42 -3.00
N THR A 267 10.67 5.35 -3.31
CA THR A 267 12.12 5.25 -3.10
C THR A 267 12.87 6.23 -4.00
N ARG A 268 12.59 6.22 -5.30
CA ARG A 268 13.30 7.06 -6.29
C ARG A 268 13.06 8.54 -6.03
N PHE A 269 11.83 8.93 -5.69
CA PHE A 269 11.49 10.34 -5.44
C PHE A 269 11.58 10.74 -3.97
N LYS A 270 12.11 9.85 -3.11
CA LYS A 270 12.37 10.11 -1.69
C LYS A 270 11.11 10.57 -0.95
N LEU A 271 9.97 10.00 -1.33
CA LEU A 271 8.69 10.21 -0.68
C LEU A 271 8.58 9.25 0.50
N PRO A 272 8.22 9.72 1.70
CA PRO A 272 7.84 8.83 2.77
C PRO A 272 6.69 7.93 2.32
N LEU A 273 6.75 6.65 2.72
CA LEU A 273 5.79 5.63 2.34
C LEU A 273 4.90 5.28 3.53
N VAL A 274 3.59 5.34 3.34
CA VAL A 274 2.61 4.85 4.29
C VAL A 274 1.96 3.58 3.73
N THR A 275 1.81 2.54 4.55
CA THR A 275 0.99 1.39 4.19
C THR A 275 -0.18 1.24 5.15
N LEU A 276 -1.38 1.00 4.60
CA LEU A 276 -2.59 0.69 5.36
C LEU A 276 -2.95 -0.77 5.12
N VAL A 277 -2.97 -1.58 6.17
CA VAL A 277 -3.16 -3.03 6.10
C VAL A 277 -4.55 -3.38 6.59
N ASP A 278 -5.37 -3.90 5.67
CA ASP A 278 -6.66 -4.53 5.93
C ASP A 278 -6.90 -5.63 4.88
N THR A 279 -6.51 -6.85 5.21
CA THR A 279 -6.63 -8.03 4.35
C THR A 279 -6.80 -9.30 5.19
N GLN A 280 -7.57 -10.25 4.64
CA GLN A 280 -7.68 -11.60 5.18
C GLN A 280 -6.47 -12.48 4.84
N GLY A 281 -5.62 -12.03 3.92
CA GLY A 281 -4.43 -12.75 3.48
C GLY A 281 -4.21 -12.71 1.97
N ALA A 282 -3.22 -13.49 1.53
CA ALA A 282 -3.00 -13.77 0.12
C ALA A 282 -3.99 -14.83 -0.38
N ASP A 283 -4.32 -14.82 -1.67
CA ASP A 283 -5.26 -15.78 -2.21
C ASP A 283 -4.65 -17.20 -2.25
N PRO A 284 -5.31 -18.21 -1.67
CA PRO A 284 -4.79 -19.59 -1.64
C PRO A 284 -5.15 -20.39 -2.90
N GLY A 285 -5.73 -19.76 -3.94
CA GLY A 285 -6.19 -20.43 -5.15
C GLY A 285 -5.06 -20.83 -6.10
N LEU A 286 -5.30 -21.89 -6.89
CA LEU A 286 -4.34 -22.39 -7.88
C LEU A 286 -3.89 -21.31 -8.88
N GLU A 287 -4.80 -20.43 -9.31
CA GLU A 287 -4.46 -19.34 -10.23
C GLU A 287 -3.43 -18.39 -9.61
N ALA A 288 -3.56 -18.06 -8.33
CA ALA A 288 -2.61 -17.19 -7.62
C ALA A 288 -1.23 -17.85 -7.48
N GLU A 289 -1.19 -19.16 -7.22
CA GLU A 289 0.04 -19.96 -7.21
C GLU A 289 0.73 -19.97 -8.58
N GLU A 290 0.00 -20.28 -9.66
CA GLU A 290 0.55 -20.30 -11.03
C GLU A 290 1.01 -18.93 -11.52
N GLN A 291 0.41 -17.84 -11.00
CA GLN A 291 0.84 -16.47 -11.24
C GLN A 291 1.97 -15.99 -10.30
N GLY A 292 2.42 -16.84 -9.37
CA GLY A 292 3.60 -16.60 -8.54
C GLY A 292 3.35 -15.72 -7.31
N ILE A 293 2.27 -15.95 -6.55
CA ILE A 293 1.97 -15.19 -5.32
C ILE A 293 3.12 -15.23 -4.29
N GLY A 294 3.73 -16.39 -4.07
CA GLY A 294 4.89 -16.51 -3.18
C GLY A 294 6.08 -15.65 -3.63
N ASN A 295 6.36 -15.61 -4.95
CA ASN A 295 7.41 -14.75 -5.51
C ASN A 295 7.09 -13.26 -5.32
N ALA A 296 5.82 -12.88 -5.50
CA ALA A 296 5.37 -11.50 -5.33
C ALA A 296 5.48 -11.05 -3.86
N ILE A 297 5.09 -11.90 -2.90
CA ILE A 297 5.25 -11.64 -1.46
C ILE A 297 6.72 -11.47 -1.09
N ALA A 298 7.57 -12.45 -1.46
CA ALA A 298 9.00 -12.40 -1.16
C ALA A 298 9.68 -11.16 -1.74
N LYS A 299 9.31 -10.78 -2.98
CA LYS A 299 9.83 -9.57 -3.62
C LYS A 299 9.35 -8.30 -2.92
N THR A 300 8.09 -8.24 -2.49
CA THR A 300 7.53 -7.10 -1.77
C THR A 300 8.26 -6.91 -0.44
N LEU A 301 8.44 -7.98 0.33
CA LEU A 301 9.19 -7.96 1.59
C LEU A 301 10.63 -7.46 1.40
N SER A 302 11.34 -7.97 0.38
CA SER A 302 12.69 -7.50 0.06
C SER A 302 12.71 -6.01 -0.29
N MET A 303 11.76 -5.53 -1.10
CA MET A 303 11.68 -4.11 -1.46
C MET A 303 11.36 -3.21 -0.26
N MET A 304 10.45 -3.64 0.62
CA MET A 304 10.13 -2.91 1.85
C MET A 304 11.32 -2.88 2.82
N ALA A 305 12.07 -3.99 2.93
CA ALA A 305 13.26 -4.07 3.80
C ALA A 305 14.36 -3.10 3.34
N ASP A 306 14.63 -3.05 2.04
CA ASP A 306 15.76 -2.30 1.47
C ASP A 306 15.41 -0.87 1.03
N ALA A 307 14.15 -0.46 1.10
CA ALA A 307 13.70 0.87 0.68
C ALA A 307 14.34 2.00 1.52
N PRO A 308 15.16 2.89 0.93
CA PRO A 308 15.89 3.96 1.63
C PRO A 308 15.03 5.21 1.85
N THR A 309 13.77 5.03 2.24
CA THR A 309 12.82 6.10 2.59
C THR A 309 12.13 5.75 3.91
N PRO A 310 11.64 6.72 4.71
CA PRO A 310 10.82 6.42 5.88
C PRO A 310 9.56 5.62 5.51
N ILE A 311 9.29 4.54 6.23
CA ILE A 311 8.09 3.71 6.06
C ILE A 311 7.35 3.60 7.38
N VAL A 312 6.05 3.93 7.35
CA VAL A 312 5.13 3.67 8.47
C VAL A 312 3.99 2.78 7.98
N SER A 313 3.88 1.58 8.54
CA SER A 313 2.78 0.66 8.28
C SER A 313 1.73 0.77 9.37
N VAL A 314 0.46 0.73 9.01
CA VAL A 314 -0.64 0.75 9.97
C VAL A 314 -1.62 -0.36 9.66
N ILE A 315 -1.83 -1.26 10.61
CA ILE A 315 -2.91 -2.25 10.55
C ILE A 315 -4.20 -1.55 10.95
N ILE A 316 -5.07 -1.31 9.97
CA ILE A 316 -6.31 -0.54 10.15
C ILE A 316 -7.54 -1.44 10.26
N GLY A 317 -7.39 -2.76 10.14
CA GLY A 317 -8.48 -3.72 10.21
C GLY A 317 -7.95 -5.12 10.49
N GLU A 318 -8.10 -6.04 9.54
CA GLU A 318 -7.52 -7.37 9.65
C GLU A 318 -6.13 -7.41 9.01
N GLY A 319 -5.14 -7.93 9.71
CA GLY A 319 -3.83 -8.24 9.14
C GLY A 319 -3.64 -9.75 9.06
N GLY A 320 -4.15 -10.35 8.00
CA GLY A 320 -4.07 -11.78 7.75
C GLY A 320 -2.74 -12.22 7.11
N SER A 321 -1.99 -13.04 7.84
CA SER A 321 -0.93 -13.91 7.35
C SER A 321 0.17 -13.20 6.52
N GLU A 322 0.85 -13.91 5.62
CA GLU A 322 1.95 -13.33 4.83
C GLU A 322 1.47 -12.25 3.84
N GLY A 323 0.20 -12.30 3.44
CA GLY A 323 -0.43 -11.28 2.62
C GLY A 323 -0.40 -9.90 3.27
N ALA A 324 -0.73 -9.81 4.57
CA ALA A 324 -0.60 -8.59 5.35
C ALA A 324 0.87 -8.21 5.59
N LEU A 325 1.70 -9.18 5.96
CA LEU A 325 3.12 -8.96 6.25
C LEU A 325 3.88 -8.34 5.07
N ALA A 326 3.50 -8.68 3.83
CA ALA A 326 4.09 -8.12 2.61
C ALA A 326 4.15 -6.59 2.62
N LEU A 327 3.13 -5.93 3.18
CA LEU A 327 3.07 -4.46 3.32
C LEU A 327 3.20 -3.99 4.77
N GLY A 328 3.44 -4.89 5.74
CA GLY A 328 3.66 -4.58 7.15
C GLY A 328 5.12 -4.30 7.52
N LEU A 329 6.08 -4.75 6.70
CA LEU A 329 7.52 -4.57 6.99
C LEU A 329 7.94 -3.09 6.86
N SER A 330 8.24 -2.42 7.99
CA SER A 330 8.50 -0.98 8.01
C SER A 330 9.37 -0.51 9.18
N ASP A 331 9.76 0.76 9.17
CA ASP A 331 10.48 1.39 10.29
C ASP A 331 9.60 1.48 11.54
N ARG A 332 8.32 1.80 11.33
CA ARG A 332 7.29 1.90 12.36
C ARG A 332 6.03 1.14 11.96
N ILE A 333 5.58 0.25 12.82
CA ILE A 333 4.33 -0.49 12.67
C ILE A 333 3.38 0.05 13.72
N LEU A 334 2.27 0.64 13.30
CA LEU A 334 1.18 1.04 14.16
C LEU A 334 -0.01 0.10 13.95
N MET A 335 -0.92 0.08 14.91
CA MET A 335 -2.12 -0.75 14.82
C MET A 335 -3.31 0.01 15.41
N GLN A 336 -4.44 0.02 14.73
CA GLN A 336 -5.65 0.62 15.30
C GLN A 336 -6.16 -0.25 16.47
N GLN A 337 -6.80 0.40 17.44
CA GLN A 337 -7.19 -0.20 18.72
C GLN A 337 -7.96 -1.52 18.59
N PHE A 338 -8.88 -1.62 17.62
CA PHE A 338 -9.70 -2.81 17.38
C PHE A 338 -9.25 -3.59 16.15
N ALA A 339 -8.08 -3.30 15.59
CA ALA A 339 -7.49 -4.13 14.54
C ALA A 339 -7.00 -5.47 15.12
N ILE A 340 -6.82 -6.46 14.23
CA ILE A 340 -6.27 -7.78 14.59
C ILE A 340 -5.11 -8.14 13.65
N TYR A 341 -4.13 -8.89 14.16
CA TYR A 341 -3.01 -9.40 13.37
C TYR A 341 -2.85 -10.89 13.62
N SER A 342 -3.04 -11.71 12.58
CA SER A 342 -3.14 -13.16 12.74
C SER A 342 -2.29 -13.91 11.73
N PRO A 343 -1.53 -14.95 12.14
CA PRO A 343 -0.78 -15.80 11.20
C PRO A 343 -1.71 -16.63 10.30
N ILE A 344 -2.93 -16.88 10.75
CA ILE A 344 -3.95 -17.66 10.03
C ILE A 344 -5.25 -16.88 9.93
N THR A 345 -5.97 -16.99 8.83
CA THR A 345 -7.32 -16.44 8.75
C THR A 345 -8.21 -17.22 9.72
N LEU A 346 -8.78 -16.53 10.71
CA LEU A 346 -9.79 -17.11 11.60
C LEU A 346 -11.10 -17.29 10.82
N ASN A 347 -11.19 -18.34 10.02
CA ASN A 347 -12.43 -18.71 9.36
C ASN A 347 -13.08 -19.86 10.15
N ASN A 348 -14.39 -20.04 9.97
CA ASN A 348 -15.27 -21.10 10.49
C ASN A 348 -14.77 -22.57 10.27
N ASN A 349 -13.51 -22.79 9.89
CA ASN A 349 -12.89 -24.05 9.51
C ASN A 349 -11.88 -24.58 10.53
N LEU A 350 -11.66 -23.90 11.67
CA LEU A 350 -10.80 -24.43 12.74
C LEU A 350 -11.36 -25.73 13.36
N GLY A 351 -12.61 -26.11 13.03
CA GLY A 351 -13.27 -27.35 13.48
C GLY A 351 -14.19 -27.99 12.43
N GLY A 352 -13.72 -28.23 11.20
CA GLY A 352 -14.50 -28.98 10.20
C GLY A 352 -15.84 -28.33 9.78
N SER A 353 -16.71 -29.10 9.12
CA SER A 353 -17.89 -28.61 8.38
C SER A 353 -19.04 -27.97 9.19
N TYR A 354 -18.86 -27.62 10.47
CA TYR A 354 -19.89 -26.99 11.29
C TYR A 354 -19.36 -25.73 12.01
N PRO A 355 -20.10 -24.61 11.99
CA PRO A 355 -19.72 -23.40 12.69
C PRO A 355 -19.88 -23.58 14.21
N ASP A 356 -18.78 -23.53 14.97
CA ASP A 356 -18.78 -23.42 16.42
C ASP A 356 -18.11 -22.11 16.85
N HIS A 357 -18.92 -21.07 17.04
CA HIS A 357 -18.47 -19.75 17.49
C HIS A 357 -17.70 -19.76 18.82
N ARG A 358 -17.81 -20.84 19.61
CA ARG A 358 -17.05 -20.98 20.85
C ARG A 358 -15.57 -21.25 20.59
N LEU A 359 -15.26 -22.08 19.57
CA LEU A 359 -13.88 -22.34 19.16
C LEU A 359 -13.20 -21.08 18.60
N ASP A 360 -13.94 -20.24 17.87
CA ASP A 360 -13.40 -18.99 17.34
C ASP A 360 -13.02 -18.00 18.46
N ARG A 361 -13.83 -17.92 19.53
CA ARG A 361 -13.52 -17.09 20.69
C ARG A 361 -12.32 -17.61 21.47
N GLU A 362 -12.26 -18.92 21.72
CA GLU A 362 -11.12 -19.55 22.36
C GLU A 362 -9.84 -19.37 21.54
N ALA A 363 -9.93 -19.47 20.20
CA ALA A 363 -8.82 -19.22 19.29
C ALA A 363 -8.35 -17.75 19.32
N ALA A 364 -9.28 -16.79 19.31
CA ALA A 364 -8.94 -15.37 19.39
C ALA A 364 -8.16 -15.01 20.67
N GLU A 365 -8.55 -15.59 21.81
CA GLU A 365 -7.85 -15.40 23.09
C GLU A 365 -6.50 -16.12 23.16
N ALA A 366 -6.37 -17.27 22.49
CA ALA A 366 -5.15 -18.08 22.50
C ALA A 366 -4.08 -17.53 21.56
N LEU A 367 -4.47 -16.98 20.40
CA LEU A 367 -3.55 -16.54 19.35
C LEU A 367 -2.97 -15.13 19.56
N MET A 368 -3.36 -14.42 20.63
CA MET A 368 -2.78 -13.12 21.00
C MET A 368 -2.77 -12.11 19.84
N LEU A 369 -3.95 -11.91 19.26
CA LEU A 369 -4.14 -11.22 17.97
C LEU A 369 -4.38 -9.71 18.08
N THR A 370 -4.57 -9.19 19.30
CA THR A 370 -5.01 -7.80 19.51
C THR A 370 -3.88 -6.79 19.36
N ALA A 371 -4.22 -5.51 19.21
CA ALA A 371 -3.24 -4.42 19.20
C ALA A 371 -2.38 -4.39 20.49
N GLY A 372 -2.99 -4.67 21.65
CA GLY A 372 -2.29 -4.75 22.93
C GLY A 372 -1.29 -5.91 22.96
N ASP A 373 -1.73 -7.09 22.54
CA ASP A 373 -0.85 -8.27 22.48
C ASP A 373 0.33 -8.05 21.51
N CYS A 374 0.08 -7.42 20.35
CA CYS A 374 1.12 -7.13 19.37
C CYS A 374 2.17 -6.12 19.88
N VAL A 375 1.79 -5.18 20.76
CA VAL A 375 2.73 -4.29 21.44
C VAL A 375 3.57 -5.06 22.44
N GLU A 376 2.97 -5.92 23.26
CA GLU A 376 3.68 -6.76 24.24
C GLU A 376 4.64 -7.75 23.56
N LEU A 377 4.29 -8.25 22.37
CA LEU A 377 5.16 -9.08 21.53
C LEU A 377 6.28 -8.28 20.82
N GLY A 378 6.25 -6.95 20.88
CA GLY A 378 7.20 -6.07 20.19
C GLY A 378 7.05 -6.07 18.66
N ILE A 379 5.89 -6.48 18.14
CA ILE A 379 5.56 -6.46 16.71
C ILE A 379 5.16 -5.04 16.29
N VAL A 380 4.32 -4.40 17.11
CA VAL A 380 3.77 -3.06 16.89
C VAL A 380 4.47 -2.04 17.80
N ASP A 381 4.83 -0.88 17.25
CA ASP A 381 5.48 0.22 17.96
C ASP A 381 4.48 1.12 18.72
N GLY A 382 3.20 1.12 18.33
CA GLY A 382 2.18 1.93 19.00
C GLY A 382 0.74 1.67 18.52
N ILE A 383 -0.22 1.98 19.39
CA ILE A 383 -1.66 1.81 19.11
C ILE A 383 -2.27 3.16 18.72
N VAL A 384 -3.00 3.17 17.61
CA VAL A 384 -3.82 4.32 17.17
C VAL A 384 -5.20 4.16 17.76
N ARG A 385 -5.60 5.10 18.62
CA ARG A 385 -6.94 5.13 19.22
C ARG A 385 -8.02 5.19 18.12
N GLU A 386 -9.12 4.48 18.38
CA GLU A 386 -10.34 4.58 17.58
C GLU A 386 -11.46 5.30 18.36
N PRO A 387 -12.50 5.80 17.67
CA PRO A 387 -13.74 6.22 18.30
C PRO A 387 -14.33 5.11 19.18
N GLN A 388 -15.21 5.50 20.11
CA GLN A 388 -15.91 4.52 20.95
C GLN A 388 -16.65 3.50 20.08
N SER A 389 -16.43 2.22 20.37
CA SER A 389 -16.96 1.06 19.61
C SER A 389 -16.40 0.86 18.19
N GLY A 390 -15.33 1.57 17.80
CA GLY A 390 -14.58 1.33 16.57
C GLY A 390 -14.71 2.41 15.50
N SER A 391 -13.84 2.36 14.50
CA SER A 391 -13.73 3.39 13.44
C SER A 391 -14.96 3.53 12.53
N HIS A 392 -15.83 2.53 12.45
CA HIS A 392 -17.08 2.63 11.70
C HIS A 392 -18.06 3.64 12.32
N THR A 393 -17.97 3.90 13.63
CA THR A 393 -18.89 4.84 14.31
C THR A 393 -18.57 6.30 14.00
N ASN A 394 -17.28 6.63 13.82
CA ASN A 394 -16.84 7.95 13.39
C ASN A 394 -15.58 7.88 12.52
N PRO A 395 -15.73 7.62 11.21
CA PRO A 395 -14.60 7.46 10.28
C PRO A 395 -13.70 8.70 10.20
N LYS A 396 -14.27 9.89 10.38
CA LYS A 396 -13.51 11.16 10.33
C LYS A 396 -12.58 11.31 11.52
N GLU A 397 -13.06 11.00 12.71
CA GLU A 397 -12.25 11.01 13.93
C GLU A 397 -11.15 9.94 13.87
N ALA A 398 -11.48 8.73 13.41
CA ALA A 398 -10.49 7.68 13.20
C ALA A 398 -9.39 8.11 12.22
N ALA A 399 -9.77 8.75 11.11
CA ALA A 399 -8.81 9.26 10.13
C ALA A 399 -7.92 10.39 10.69
N LEU A 400 -8.48 11.29 11.51
CA LEU A 400 -7.71 12.36 12.16
C LEU A 400 -6.70 11.81 13.19
N ALA A 401 -7.13 10.82 14.00
CA ALA A 401 -6.25 10.14 14.94
C ALA A 401 -5.09 9.44 14.22
N LEU A 402 -5.41 8.72 13.13
CA LEU A 402 -4.42 8.07 12.27
C LEU A 402 -3.46 9.09 11.63
N GLN A 403 -3.98 10.16 11.04
CA GLN A 403 -3.19 11.23 10.42
C GLN A 403 -2.20 11.83 11.42
N THR A 404 -2.65 12.10 12.66
CA THR A 404 -1.82 12.67 13.72
C THR A 404 -0.66 11.75 14.09
N SER A 405 -0.94 10.45 14.27
CA SER A 405 0.07 9.44 14.57
C SER A 405 1.07 9.26 13.44
N LEU A 406 0.59 9.19 12.19
CA LEU A 406 1.44 9.11 10.99
C LEU A 406 2.41 10.29 10.90
N LEU A 407 1.90 11.52 11.06
CA LEU A 407 2.73 12.73 10.97
C LEU A 407 3.86 12.73 12.00
N LYS A 408 3.59 12.28 13.23
CA LYS A 408 4.59 12.22 14.29
C LYS A 408 5.69 11.19 13.99
N GLU A 409 5.30 9.98 13.59
CA GLU A 409 6.27 8.94 13.24
C GLU A 409 7.10 9.36 12.03
N LEU A 410 6.47 9.87 10.98
CA LEU A 410 7.16 10.37 9.79
C LEU A 410 8.10 11.53 10.11
N ALA A 411 7.69 12.48 10.96
CA ALA A 411 8.55 13.58 11.39
C ALA A 411 9.75 13.10 12.23
N GLY A 412 9.59 12.03 13.00
CA GLY A 412 10.68 11.38 13.73
C GLY A 412 11.67 10.69 12.78
N LEU A 413 11.15 9.86 11.87
CA LEU A 413 11.95 9.08 10.92
C LEU A 413 12.68 9.96 9.90
N SER A 414 12.07 11.06 9.47
CA SER A 414 12.67 12.01 8.50
C SER A 414 13.92 12.71 9.03
N LYS A 415 14.21 12.63 10.33
CA LYS A 415 15.45 13.15 10.94
C LYS A 415 16.63 12.17 10.80
N LEU A 416 16.37 10.93 10.39
CA LEU A 416 17.38 9.88 10.27
C LEU A 416 17.96 9.87 8.86
N SER A 417 19.25 9.54 8.74
CA SER A 417 19.86 9.26 7.44
C SER A 417 19.36 7.93 6.90
N GLN A 418 19.37 7.76 5.56
CA GLN A 418 18.96 6.51 4.90
C GLN A 418 19.68 5.28 5.46
N GLY A 419 21.01 5.36 5.66
CA GLY A 419 21.77 4.25 6.25
C GLY A 419 21.36 3.93 7.69
N LYS A 420 20.93 4.93 8.48
CA LYS A 420 20.41 4.71 9.84
C LYS A 420 19.01 4.10 9.81
N LEU A 421 18.13 4.51 8.90
CA LEU A 421 16.82 3.89 8.68
C LEU A 421 16.97 2.39 8.39
N LEU A 422 17.73 2.04 7.34
CA LEU A 422 17.95 0.64 6.94
C LEU A 422 18.56 -0.19 8.07
N LYS A 423 19.55 0.34 8.78
CA LYS A 423 20.17 -0.36 9.92
C LYS A 423 19.18 -0.59 11.06
N GLN A 424 18.36 0.41 11.41
CA GLN A 424 17.37 0.29 12.48
C GLN A 424 16.26 -0.68 12.10
N ARG A 425 15.76 -0.62 10.86
CA ARG A 425 14.76 -1.56 10.33
C ARG A 425 15.27 -2.99 10.37
N TYR A 426 16.48 -3.25 9.88
CA TYR A 426 17.10 -4.57 9.97
C TYR A 426 17.20 -5.06 11.42
N GLN A 427 17.69 -4.21 12.34
CA GLN A 427 17.80 -4.57 13.76
C GLN A 427 16.46 -4.84 14.42
N LYS A 428 15.41 -4.08 14.07
CA LYS A 428 14.04 -4.28 14.57
C LYS A 428 13.57 -5.70 14.28
N PHE A 429 13.56 -6.10 13.01
CA PHE A 429 13.07 -7.43 12.62
C PHE A 429 13.99 -8.56 13.10
N ARG A 430 15.29 -8.32 13.27
CA ARG A 430 16.22 -9.31 13.86
C ARG A 430 15.95 -9.62 15.33
N ARG A 431 15.38 -8.67 16.08
CA ARG A 431 15.04 -8.85 17.50
C ARG A 431 13.66 -9.48 17.71
N MET A 432 12.77 -9.41 16.72
CA MET A 432 11.45 -10.03 16.82
C MET A 432 11.59 -11.53 17.03
N GLY A 433 10.88 -12.07 18.02
CA GLY A 433 10.96 -13.48 18.41
C GLY A 433 12.14 -13.82 19.34
N GLU A 434 12.95 -12.85 19.76
CA GLU A 434 13.86 -13.06 20.90
C GLU A 434 13.05 -13.38 22.17
N ARG A 435 13.50 -14.37 22.95
CA ARG A 435 12.73 -14.93 24.07
C ARG A 435 12.39 -13.86 25.12
N SER A 436 11.12 -13.49 25.19
CA SER A 436 10.51 -12.79 26.33
C SER A 436 9.58 -13.75 27.09
N ASN A 437 9.25 -13.42 28.34
CA ASN A 437 8.28 -14.20 29.11
C ASN A 437 6.91 -14.24 28.39
N TYR A 438 6.55 -13.14 27.73
CA TYR A 438 5.29 -13.03 27.00
C TYR A 438 5.30 -13.86 25.70
N SER A 439 6.42 -13.88 24.96
CA SER A 439 6.54 -14.74 23.77
C SER A 439 6.49 -16.23 24.11
N HIS A 440 7.02 -16.62 25.28
CA HIS A 440 6.87 -18.00 25.76
C HIS A 440 5.42 -18.35 26.08
N GLU A 441 4.68 -17.43 26.68
CA GLU A 441 3.25 -17.62 26.96
C GLU A 441 2.44 -17.75 25.66
N ALA A 442 2.70 -16.88 24.68
CA ALA A 442 2.06 -16.91 23.36
C ALA A 442 2.21 -18.28 22.69
N VAL A 443 3.45 -18.76 22.58
CA VAL A 443 3.77 -20.06 21.97
C VAL A 443 3.09 -21.20 22.72
N ASN A 444 3.09 -21.18 24.05
CA ASN A 444 2.45 -22.23 24.84
C ASN A 444 0.93 -22.27 24.62
N ARG A 445 0.26 -21.11 24.60
CA ARG A 445 -1.19 -21.02 24.36
C ARG A 445 -1.57 -21.53 22.97
N GLU A 446 -0.80 -21.16 21.95
CA GLU A 446 -1.04 -21.61 20.58
C GLU A 446 -0.85 -23.13 20.44
N VAL A 447 0.21 -23.69 21.06
CA VAL A 447 0.43 -25.14 21.09
C VAL A 447 -0.70 -25.87 21.81
N GLU A 448 -1.20 -25.33 22.93
CA GLU A 448 -2.34 -25.88 23.66
C GLU A 448 -3.63 -25.87 22.81
N LEU A 449 -3.92 -24.75 22.13
CA LEU A 449 -5.04 -24.64 21.20
C LEU A 449 -4.96 -25.68 20.08
N LEU A 450 -3.83 -25.73 19.36
CA LEU A 450 -3.63 -26.65 18.24
C LEU A 450 -3.71 -28.11 18.68
N ARG A 451 -3.19 -28.43 19.87
CA ARG A 451 -3.35 -29.76 20.47
C ARG A 451 -4.81 -30.08 20.71
N GLY A 452 -5.58 -29.19 21.35
CA GLY A 452 -7.00 -29.37 21.61
C GLY A 452 -7.82 -29.60 20.34
N ILE A 453 -7.54 -28.83 19.27
CA ILE A 453 -8.16 -29.02 17.96
C ILE A 453 -7.83 -30.40 17.38
N SER A 454 -6.57 -30.84 17.48
CA SER A 454 -6.14 -32.13 16.93
C SER A 454 -6.65 -33.36 17.69
N THR A 455 -6.90 -33.23 19.01
CA THR A 455 -7.34 -34.34 19.87
C THR A 455 -8.84 -34.39 20.09
N GLY A 456 -9.58 -33.32 19.77
CA GLY A 456 -11.03 -33.21 20.01
C GLY A 456 -11.40 -33.06 21.49
N GLU A 457 -10.42 -32.79 22.36
CA GLU A 457 -10.65 -32.51 23.78
C GLU A 457 -10.77 -31.00 24.01
N PRO A 458 -11.76 -30.52 24.80
CA PRO A 458 -11.86 -29.11 25.14
C PRO A 458 -10.62 -28.68 25.92
N ALA A 459 -10.11 -27.49 25.61
CA ALA A 459 -8.98 -26.91 26.35
C ALA A 459 -9.26 -26.93 27.86
N PRO A 460 -8.30 -27.32 28.71
CA PRO A 460 -8.51 -27.38 30.15
C PRO A 460 -8.87 -25.97 30.66
N GLY A 461 -10.07 -25.83 31.26
CA GLY A 461 -10.58 -24.57 31.77
C GLY A 461 -9.58 -23.89 32.70
N ARG A 462 -9.18 -22.66 32.38
CA ARG A 462 -8.24 -21.88 33.21
C ARG A 462 -8.96 -21.27 34.41
N ASN A 463 -8.40 -21.50 35.60
CA ASN A 463 -8.64 -20.71 36.79
C ASN A 463 -8.36 -19.24 36.48
N GLY A 464 -9.33 -18.38 36.78
CA GLY A 464 -9.30 -16.96 36.45
C GLY A 464 -8.04 -16.25 36.97
N ARG A 465 -7.61 -15.24 36.20
CA ARG A 465 -6.67 -14.20 36.65
C ARG A 465 -7.13 -13.71 38.03
N VAL A 466 -6.40 -14.06 39.08
CA VAL A 466 -6.51 -13.37 40.37
C VAL A 466 -5.96 -11.96 40.14
N GLN A 467 -6.85 -11.03 39.80
CA GLN A 467 -6.60 -9.61 39.99
C GLN A 467 -6.27 -9.42 41.46
N LYS A 468 -4.99 -9.15 41.75
CA LYS A 468 -4.54 -8.75 43.07
C LYS A 468 -5.10 -7.35 43.35
N LYS A 469 -6.36 -7.29 43.75
CA LYS A 469 -6.96 -6.10 44.37
C LYS A 469 -6.18 -5.86 45.67
N ARG A 470 -5.39 -4.79 45.70
CA ARG A 470 -4.89 -4.23 46.97
C ARG A 470 -6.09 -3.59 47.67
N THR A 471 -6.60 -4.24 48.72
CA THR A 471 -7.50 -3.63 49.69
C THR A 471 -6.67 -2.98 50.82
N PRO A 472 -7.05 -1.79 51.30
CA PRO A 472 -6.36 -1.08 52.37
C PRO A 472 -6.90 -1.52 53.73
N GLU A 473 -6.53 -2.71 54.19
CA GLU A 473 -6.75 -3.14 55.58
C GLU A 473 -5.59 -4.06 55.98
N ASP A 474 -4.44 -3.45 56.28
CA ASP A 474 -3.37 -4.10 57.05
C ASP A 474 -2.47 -3.04 57.73
N GLU A 475 -3.11 -1.97 58.23
CA GLU A 475 -2.53 -1.03 59.19
C GLU A 475 -3.44 -0.92 60.40
N SER A 476 -3.52 -1.98 61.21
CA SER A 476 -3.85 -1.86 62.64
C SER A 476 -3.67 -3.18 63.35
N SER A 477 -2.50 -3.41 63.95
CA SER A 477 -2.36 -3.99 65.29
C SER A 477 -0.91 -4.36 65.56
N GLN A 478 -0.19 -3.45 66.23
CA GLN A 478 0.80 -3.79 67.25
C GLN A 478 1.22 -2.49 67.95
N VAL A 479 0.47 -2.15 69.00
CA VAL A 479 0.93 -1.29 70.09
C VAL A 479 1.35 -2.23 71.21
N PRO A 480 2.62 -2.25 71.64
CA PRO A 480 2.98 -2.73 72.96
C PRO A 480 2.86 -1.56 73.95
N THR A 481 2.01 -1.77 74.95
CA THR A 481 2.07 -1.06 76.23
C THR A 481 3.37 -1.41 76.94
N ASP A 482 4.20 -0.42 77.23
CA ASP A 482 5.19 -0.48 78.30
C ASP A 482 4.95 0.70 79.25
N SER A 483 4.89 0.35 80.53
CA SER A 483 4.79 1.21 81.70
C SER A 483 6.14 1.28 82.42
N ASP A 484 6.37 2.39 83.11
CA ASP A 484 7.37 2.65 84.16
C ASP A 484 8.84 2.88 83.74
N ASP A 485 9.21 4.15 83.50
CA ASP A 485 10.00 5.03 84.41
C ASP A 485 10.38 6.35 83.73
#